data_AF-A0A1Q7W1F5-F1
#
_entry.id   AF-A0A1Q7W1F5-F1
#
_cell.length_a   1.000
_cell.length_b   1.000
_cell.length_c   1.000
_cell.angle_alpha   90.00
_cell.angle_beta   90.00
_cell.angle_gamma   90.00
#
_symmetry.space_group_name_H-M   'P 1'
#
loop_
_entity.id
_entity.type
_entity.pdbx_description
1 polymer ?
#
loop_
_entity_poly.entity_id
_entity_poly.type
_entity_poly.pdbx_seq_one_letter_code
_entity_poly.pdbx_strand_id
1 'polypeptide(L)'
;MALIFRVEDQLHRVLDEFRDTPDADFIRLCLRAARAGDDWPTLGIVDQYSDTMLNRIQQGRFITELIAILDRPDLLEGAGPMVRAVLDAAQRVYRDGGYLTILGE
;
A
#
# COMPACT_ATOMS: atom_id res chain seq x y z
N MET A 1 0.90 15.80 3.56
CA MET A 1 1.52 15.00 2.50
C MET A 1 0.73 13.71 2.42
N ALA A 2 0.38 13.31 1.20
CA ALA A 2 -0.56 12.22 0.96
C ALA A 2 0.08 11.25 -0.04
N LEU A 3 -0.16 9.95 0.12
CA LEU A 3 0.25 8.98 -0.88
C LEU A 3 -0.74 8.98 -2.04
N ILE A 4 -0.24 8.83 -3.26
CA ILE A 4 -1.06 8.56 -4.43
C ILE A 4 -0.87 7.11 -4.83
N PHE A 5 -1.97 6.38 -5.01
CA PHE A 5 -1.98 4.98 -5.42
C PHE A 5 -2.47 4.89 -6.86
N ARG A 6 -1.66 4.31 -7.73
CA ARG A 6 -1.99 4.07 -9.14
C ARG A 6 -2.10 2.58 -9.43
N VAL A 7 -3.23 2.21 -9.99
CA VAL A 7 -3.48 0.88 -10.56
C VAL A 7 -3.09 0.95 -12.02
N GLU A 8 -2.04 0.25 -12.41
CA GLU A 8 -1.46 0.30 -13.75
C GLU A 8 -1.55 -1.05 -14.47
N ASP A 9 -1.71 -1.05 -15.78
CA ASP A 9 -1.55 -2.24 -16.61
C ASP A 9 -0.07 -2.58 -16.88
N GLN A 10 0.19 -3.65 -17.66
CA GLN A 10 1.54 -4.08 -18.02
C GLN A 10 2.33 -3.05 -18.86
N LEU A 11 1.65 -2.06 -19.44
CA LEU A 11 2.24 -1.00 -20.24
C LEU A 11 2.32 0.32 -19.45
N HIS A 12 2.14 0.27 -18.12
CA HIS A 12 2.09 1.44 -17.22
C HIS A 12 0.98 2.45 -17.57
N ARG A 13 -0.11 2.01 -18.19
CA ARG A 13 -1.29 2.87 -18.36
C ARG A 13 -2.06 2.88 -17.05
N VAL A 14 -2.34 4.09 -16.55
CA VAL A 14 -3.14 4.28 -15.33
C VAL A 14 -4.59 3.90 -15.61
N LEU A 15 -5.06 2.86 -14.93
CA LEU A 15 -6.44 2.37 -15.00
C LEU A 15 -7.32 2.97 -13.90
N ASP A 16 -6.72 3.32 -12.77
CA ASP A 16 -7.36 3.91 -11.61
C ASP A 16 -6.34 4.67 -10.76
N GLU A 17 -6.78 5.72 -10.07
CA GLU A 17 -5.95 6.51 -9.17
C GLU A 17 -6.77 6.96 -7.96
N PHE A 18 -6.21 6.78 -6.77
CA PHE A 18 -6.79 7.31 -5.55
C PHE A 18 -5.70 7.82 -4.61
N ARG A 19 -6.11 8.64 -3.63
CA ARG A 19 -5.18 9.32 -2.73
C ARG A 19 -5.49 8.96 -1.29
N ASP A 20 -4.43 8.93 -0.51
CA ASP A 20 -4.54 8.94 0.94
C ASP A 20 -5.23 10.23 1.40
N THR A 21 -5.94 10.15 2.52
CA THR A 21 -6.61 11.30 3.13
C THR A 21 -6.04 11.55 4.53
N PRO A 22 -6.05 12.79 5.03
CA PRO A 22 -5.55 13.09 6.38
C PRO A 22 -6.19 12.23 7.50
N ASP A 23 -7.43 11.79 7.28
CA ASP A 23 -8.22 11.00 8.23
C ASP A 23 -8.02 9.48 8.08
N ALA A 24 -7.38 9.02 7.00
CA ALA A 24 -7.19 7.60 6.67
C ALA A 24 -5.73 7.25 6.35
N ASP A 25 -4.83 7.94 7.04
CA ASP A 25 -3.39 8.09 6.79
C ASP A 25 -2.64 6.72 6.76
N PHE A 26 -2.58 6.13 5.57
CA PHE A 26 -1.86 4.90 5.25
C PHE A 26 -0.35 5.09 5.43
N ILE A 27 0.20 6.28 5.17
CA ILE A 27 1.62 6.53 5.42
C ILE A 27 1.96 6.42 6.92
N ARG A 28 1.11 6.91 7.82
CA ARG A 28 1.30 6.67 9.27
C ARG A 28 1.25 5.20 9.62
N LEU A 29 0.39 4.41 8.99
CA LEU A 29 0.36 2.96 9.17
C LEU A 29 1.68 2.33 8.72
N CYS A 30 2.20 2.71 7.55
CA CYS A 30 3.50 2.23 7.06
C CYS A 30 4.64 2.61 8.03
N LEU A 31 4.65 3.83 8.56
CA LEU A 31 5.64 4.27 9.55
C LEU A 31 5.52 3.50 10.88
N ARG A 32 4.31 3.19 11.34
CA ARG A 32 4.09 2.35 12.53
C ARG A 32 4.57 0.92 12.27
N ALA A 33 4.24 0.35 11.11
CA ALA A 33 4.67 -0.97 10.70
C ALA A 33 6.20 -1.08 10.62
N ALA A 34 6.88 -0.09 10.02
CA ALA A 34 8.34 -0.01 9.97
C ALA A 34 8.99 0.03 11.37
N ARG A 35 8.36 0.71 12.33
CA ARG A 35 8.81 0.76 13.72
C ARG A 35 8.53 -0.53 14.50
N ALA A 36 7.54 -1.31 14.09
CA ALA A 36 7.19 -2.58 14.74
C ALA A 36 8.21 -3.69 14.46
N GLY A 37 9.08 -3.54 13.45
CA GLY A 37 10.18 -4.45 13.14
C GLY A 37 9.98 -5.27 11.85
N ASP A 38 10.71 -6.37 11.72
CA ASP A 38 10.89 -7.15 10.49
C ASP A 38 9.63 -7.90 9.99
N ASP A 39 8.50 -7.78 10.67
CA ASP A 39 7.23 -8.44 10.29
C ASP A 39 6.57 -7.77 9.08
N TRP A 40 6.97 -6.54 8.72
CA TRP A 40 6.31 -5.71 7.72
C TRP A 40 7.27 -5.12 6.66
N PRO A 41 8.12 -5.94 6.02
CA PRO A 41 9.19 -5.42 5.18
C PRO A 41 8.70 -4.71 3.92
N THR A 42 7.52 -5.04 3.38
CA THR A 42 7.00 -4.35 2.19
C THR A 42 6.16 -3.12 2.53
N LEU A 43 5.45 -3.12 3.65
CA LEU A 43 4.85 -1.89 4.20
C LEU A 43 5.95 -0.89 4.64
N GLY A 44 7.06 -1.39 5.18
CA GLY A 44 8.13 -0.58 5.74
C GLY A 44 9.00 0.15 4.71
N ILE A 45 8.92 -0.20 3.42
CA ILE A 45 9.59 0.54 2.34
C ILE A 45 8.71 1.62 1.72
N VAL A 46 7.41 1.67 2.04
CA VAL A 46 6.51 2.73 1.56
C VAL A 46 6.80 3.98 2.36
N ASP A 47 7.23 5.04 1.67
CA ASP A 47 7.66 6.29 2.26
C ASP A 47 7.11 7.49 1.47
N GLN A 48 6.92 8.62 2.14
CA GLN A 48 6.38 9.84 1.51
C GLN A 48 7.38 10.62 0.66
N TYR A 49 8.67 10.27 0.71
CA TYR A 49 9.74 10.95 -0.03
C TYR A 49 10.27 10.11 -1.20
N SER A 50 9.70 8.93 -1.44
CA SER A 50 10.12 8.05 -2.54
C SER A 50 8.96 7.31 -3.16
N ASP A 51 9.00 7.20 -4.48
CA ASP A 51 8.04 6.38 -5.22
C ASP A 51 8.35 4.90 -5.03
N THR A 52 7.31 4.12 -4.78
CA THR A 52 7.40 2.67 -4.57
C THR A 52 6.61 1.95 -5.67
N MET A 53 7.31 1.14 -6.47
CA MET A 53 6.70 0.20 -7.41
C MET A 53 7.10 -1.22 -7.02
N LEU A 54 6.11 -2.03 -6.67
CA LEU A 54 6.35 -3.40 -6.20
C LEU A 54 6.43 -4.35 -7.38
N ASN A 55 7.49 -5.16 -7.45
CA ASN A 55 7.52 -6.30 -8.38
C ASN A 55 6.53 -7.38 -7.92
N ARG A 56 6.26 -8.37 -8.77
CA ARG A 56 5.24 -9.41 -8.49
C ARG A 56 5.46 -10.16 -7.16
N ILE A 57 6.71 -10.44 -6.79
CA ILE A 57 7.02 -11.13 -5.52
C ILE A 57 6.74 -10.19 -4.35
N GLN A 58 7.22 -8.95 -4.43
CA GLN A 58 6.98 -7.94 -3.40
C GLN A 58 5.49 -7.65 -3.25
N GLN A 59 4.74 -7.60 -4.34
CA GLN A 59 3.31 -7.37 -4.33
C GLN A 59 2.52 -8.51 -3.65
N GLY A 60 2.90 -9.77 -3.89
CA GLY A 60 2.31 -10.91 -3.18
C GLY A 60 2.57 -10.86 -1.67
N ARG A 61 3.78 -10.44 -1.26
CA ARG A 61 4.10 -10.19 0.16
C ARG A 61 3.30 -9.03 0.73
N PHE A 62 3.21 -7.93 -0.01
CA PHE A 62 2.44 -6.74 0.37
C PHE A 62 0.97 -7.04 0.60
N ILE A 63 0.34 -7.84 -0.28
CA ILE A 63 -1.03 -8.32 -0.07
C ILE A 63 -1.15 -9.12 1.24
N THR A 64 -0.18 -9.99 1.53
CA THR A 64 -0.17 -10.80 2.75
C THR A 64 -0.03 -9.93 4.00
N GLU A 65 0.87 -8.94 3.96
CA GLU A 65 1.07 -7.95 5.02
C GLU A 65 -0.19 -7.09 5.23
N LEU A 66 -0.83 -6.61 4.16
CA LEU A 66 -2.09 -5.87 4.23
C LEU A 66 -3.23 -6.70 4.82
N ILE A 67 -3.29 -8.01 4.56
CA ILE A 67 -4.29 -8.88 5.19
C ILE A 67 -3.98 -9.02 6.69
N ALA A 68 -2.73 -9.30 7.05
CA ALA A 68 -2.34 -9.49 8.44
C ALA A 68 -2.50 -8.21 9.28
N ILE A 69 -2.30 -7.02 8.70
CA ILE A 69 -2.46 -5.75 9.44
C ILE A 69 -3.93 -5.42 9.71
N LEU A 70 -4.89 -5.99 8.95
CA LEU A 70 -6.32 -5.81 9.25
C LEU A 70 -6.72 -6.44 10.61
N ASP A 71 -5.93 -7.41 11.09
CA ASP A 71 -6.09 -8.04 12.41
C ASP A 71 -5.27 -7.32 13.51
N ARG A 72 -4.63 -6.19 13.20
CA ARG A 72 -3.79 -5.39 14.11
C ARG A 72 -4.40 -4.01 14.37
N PRO A 73 -5.42 -3.91 15.25
CA PRO A 73 -6.10 -2.64 15.53
C PRO A 73 -5.17 -1.57 16.11
N ASP A 74 -4.09 -1.98 16.79
CA ASP A 74 -3.03 -1.13 17.31
C ASP A 74 -2.22 -0.43 16.21
N LEU A 75 -2.10 -1.04 15.03
CA LEU A 75 -1.41 -0.45 13.88
C LEU A 75 -2.35 0.33 12.95
N LEU A 76 -3.63 -0.07 12.89
CA LEU A 76 -4.62 0.54 12.01
C LEU A 76 -4.96 1.98 12.39
N GLU A 77 -5.24 2.27 13.66
CA GLU A 77 -5.62 3.60 14.16
C GLU A 77 -6.63 4.36 13.25
N GLY A 78 -7.64 3.67 12.71
CA GLY A 78 -8.64 4.26 11.81
C GLY A 78 -8.32 4.19 10.31
N ALA A 79 -7.11 3.78 9.91
CA ALA A 79 -6.72 3.59 8.50
C ALA A 79 -7.36 2.35 7.83
N GLY A 80 -8.22 1.60 8.53
CA GLY A 80 -8.85 0.38 8.04
C GLY A 80 -9.52 0.50 6.66
N PRO A 81 -10.31 1.55 6.38
CA PRO A 81 -10.88 1.76 5.04
C PRO A 81 -9.81 1.94 3.96
N MET A 82 -8.74 2.68 4.25
CA MET A 82 -7.65 2.90 3.29
C MET A 82 -6.84 1.63 3.05
N VAL A 83 -6.52 0.87 4.10
CA VAL A 83 -5.86 -0.45 3.97
C VAL A 83 -6.67 -1.39 3.08
N ARG A 84 -8.00 -1.40 3.20
CA ARG A 84 -8.88 -2.19 2.33
C ARG A 84 -8.84 -1.72 0.89
N ALA A 85 -8.89 -0.40 0.64
CA ALA A 85 -8.78 0.15 -0.71
C ALA A 85 -7.43 -0.21 -1.36
N VAL A 86 -6.32 -0.08 -0.62
CA VAL A 86 -4.98 -0.47 -1.09
C VAL A 86 -4.88 -1.97 -1.31
N LEU A 87 -5.48 -2.80 -0.45
CA LEU A 87 -5.54 -4.25 -0.60
C LEU A 87 -6.31 -4.65 -1.87
N ASP A 88 -7.48 -4.06 -2.11
CA ASP A 88 -8.29 -4.32 -3.30
C ASP A 88 -7.53 -3.94 -4.57
N ALA A 89 -6.87 -2.78 -4.57
CA ALA A 89 -6.02 -2.33 -5.67
C ALA A 89 -4.84 -3.29 -5.90
N ALA A 90 -4.12 -3.67 -4.84
CA ALA A 90 -3.00 -4.60 -4.90
C ALA A 90 -3.41 -5.98 -5.43
N GLN A 91 -4.56 -6.51 -4.99
CA GLN A 91 -5.11 -7.78 -5.46
C GLN A 91 -5.53 -7.71 -6.93
N ARG A 92 -6.16 -6.60 -7.35
CA ARG A 92 -6.56 -6.37 -8.74
C ARG A 92 -5.34 -6.44 -9.67
N VAL A 93 -4.32 -5.62 -9.42
CA VAL A 93 -3.13 -5.62 -10.28
C VAL A 93 -2.33 -6.91 -10.16
N TYR A 94 -2.36 -7.59 -9.01
CA TYR A 94 -1.70 -8.90 -8.88
C TYR A 94 -2.38 -9.98 -9.73
N ARG A 95 -3.72 -10.00 -9.78
CA ARG A 95 -4.49 -10.90 -10.64
C ARG A 95 -4.27 -10.60 -12.12
N ASP A 96 -4.31 -9.33 -12.48
CA ASP A 96 -4.30 -8.88 -13.88
C ASP A 96 -2.87 -8.77 -14.45
N GLY A 97 -1.86 -8.96 -13.59
CA GLY A 97 -0.44 -8.91 -13.94
C GLY A 97 0.09 -7.49 -14.19
N GLY A 98 -0.58 -6.48 -13.62
CA GLY A 98 -0.18 -5.07 -13.68
C GLY A 98 0.67 -4.64 -12.47
N TYR A 99 0.70 -3.33 -12.22
CA TYR A 99 1.51 -2.72 -11.17
C TYR A 99 0.68 -1.85 -10.23
N LEU A 100 0.98 -1.92 -8.93
CA LEU A 100 0.56 -0.92 -7.96
C LEU A 100 1.74 0.01 -7.73
N THR A 101 1.59 1.26 -8.16
CA THR A 101 2.58 2.31 -7.97
C THR A 101 2.10 3.25 -6.88
N ILE A 102 2.94 3.50 -5.88
CA ILE A 102 2.66 4.36 -4.74
C ILE A 102 3.61 5.55 -4.83
N LEU A 103 3.06 6.77 -4.92
CA LEU A 103 3.83 8.00 -5.07
C LEU A 103 3.78 8.82 -3.79
N GLY A 104 4.91 9.41 -3.41
CA GLY A 104 4.98 10.37 -2.31
C GLY A 104 4.72 11.80 -2.79
N GLU A 105 3.74 12.49 -2.20
CA GLU A 105 3.39 13.90 -2.49
C GLU A 105 3.41 14.79 -1.24
#